data_AF-A0A7S2F7R2-F1
#
_entry.id   AF-A0A7S2F7R2-F1
#
_cell.length_a   1.000
_cell.length_b   1.000
_cell.length_c   1.000
_cell.angle_alpha   90.00
_cell.angle_beta   90.00
_cell.angle_gamma   90.00
#
_symmetry.space_group_name_H-M   'P 1'
#
loop_
_entity.id
_entity.type
_entity.pdbx_description
1 polymer ?
#
loop_
_entity_poly.entity_id
_entity_poly.type
_entity_poly.pdbx_seq_one_letter_code
_entity_poly.pdbx_strand_id
1 'polypeptide(L)'
;KANEIKKRGEEEFSIEVHRLITEQKEKVRQTYERKVKQIETQYAIAKSMAINKQRLEKIKARQEVMGKISNDVESKLVQALKDDAKSKAFVTKLIVQGLLMLLESEVVVRCRECDKALVSACLAQAVADYSAVIKKESGATKTCKLSIDDKKYLPGPPAANSEAPSCLGGVVLSCQQGKITIDNTIDL
;
A
#
# COMPACT_ATOMS: atom_id res chain seq x y z
N LYS A 1 10.55 83.86 -45.85
CA LYS A 1 9.30 83.57 -45.07
C LYS A 1 8.71 82.20 -45.41
N ALA A 2 8.32 81.90 -46.67
CA ALA A 2 7.75 80.59 -47.05
C ALA A 2 8.71 79.40 -46.81
N ASN A 3 9.99 79.52 -47.18
CA ASN A 3 10.99 78.46 -46.94
C ASN A 3 11.25 78.19 -45.45
N GLU A 4 11.15 79.21 -44.59
CA GLU A 4 11.34 79.05 -43.15
C GLU A 4 10.17 78.33 -42.51
N ILE A 5 8.94 78.64 -42.93
CA ILE A 5 7.72 77.93 -42.51
C ILE A 5 7.79 76.46 -42.95
N LYS A 6 8.23 76.21 -44.19
CA LYS A 6 8.38 74.85 -44.70
C LYS A 6 9.42 74.05 -43.91
N LYS A 7 10.58 74.66 -43.62
CA LYS A 7 11.64 74.03 -42.82
C LYS A 7 11.16 73.70 -41.39
N ARG A 8 10.47 74.64 -40.72
CA ARG A 8 9.88 74.37 -39.41
C ARG A 8 8.82 73.27 -39.45
N GLY A 9 7.98 73.24 -40.49
CA GLY A 9 7.00 72.17 -40.68
C GLY A 9 7.63 70.79 -40.89
N GLU A 10 8.75 70.71 -41.62
CA GLU A 10 9.52 69.46 -41.79
C GLU A 10 10.18 69.01 -40.47
N GLU A 11 10.71 69.95 -39.68
CA GLU A 11 11.28 69.67 -38.35
C GLU A 11 10.20 69.17 -37.37
N GLU A 12 9.05 69.85 -37.29
CA GLU A 12 7.92 69.45 -36.44
C GLU A 12 7.34 68.09 -36.87
N PHE A 13 7.21 67.84 -38.18
CA PHE A 13 6.79 66.53 -38.69
C PHE A 13 7.76 65.42 -38.28
N SER A 14 9.06 65.65 -38.41
CA SER A 14 10.09 64.68 -38.02
C SER A 14 10.01 64.37 -36.52
N ILE A 15 9.84 65.39 -35.68
CA ILE A 15 9.69 65.23 -34.21
C ILE A 15 8.44 64.41 -33.88
N GLU A 16 7.30 64.73 -34.50
CA GLU A 16 6.03 64.07 -34.18
C GLU A 16 6.00 62.62 -34.68
N VAL A 17 6.56 62.35 -35.86
CA VAL A 17 6.76 60.98 -36.36
C VAL A 17 7.68 60.21 -35.42
N HIS A 18 8.78 60.80 -34.97
CA HIS A 18 9.69 60.14 -34.04
C HIS A 18 9.04 59.84 -32.68
N ARG A 19 8.24 60.78 -32.15
CA ARG A 19 7.44 60.61 -30.94
C ARG A 19 6.47 59.43 -31.07
N LEU A 20 5.69 59.39 -32.16
CA LEU A 20 4.72 58.34 -32.42
C LEU A 20 5.39 56.97 -32.59
N ILE A 21 6.49 56.89 -33.34
CA ILE A 21 7.26 55.64 -33.51
C ILE A 21 7.79 55.15 -32.16
N THR A 22 8.32 56.05 -31.33
CA THR A 22 8.86 55.70 -30.01
C THR A 22 7.76 55.17 -29.09
N GLU A 23 6.60 55.83 -29.05
CA GLU A 23 5.45 55.38 -28.26
C GLU A 23 4.94 54.00 -28.71
N GLN A 24 4.84 53.76 -30.02
CA GLN A 24 4.40 52.46 -30.52
C GLN A 24 5.45 51.36 -30.27
N LYS A 25 6.74 51.67 -30.39
CA LYS A 25 7.83 50.75 -30.03
C LYS A 25 7.77 50.35 -28.56
N GLU A 26 7.51 51.30 -27.67
CA GLU A 26 7.33 51.07 -26.23
C GLU A 26 6.17 50.08 -25.97
N LYS A 27 4.99 50.34 -26.58
CA LYS A 27 3.81 49.46 -26.46
C LYS A 27 4.11 48.05 -26.96
N VAL A 28 4.72 47.94 -28.14
CA VAL A 28 5.11 46.64 -28.71
C VAL A 28 6.07 45.92 -27.77
N ARG A 29 7.11 46.59 -27.27
CA ARG A 29 8.08 46.01 -26.34
C ARG A 29 7.39 45.47 -25.07
N GLN A 30 6.51 46.24 -24.46
CA GLN A 30 5.77 45.79 -23.27
C GLN A 30 4.90 44.56 -23.54
N THR A 31 4.25 44.49 -24.70
CA THR A 31 3.46 43.29 -25.07
C THR A 31 4.33 42.05 -25.26
N TYR A 32 5.50 42.20 -25.89
CA TYR A 32 6.45 41.11 -26.04
C TYR A 32 7.03 40.66 -24.69
N GLU A 33 7.38 41.59 -23.80
CA GLU A 33 7.84 41.25 -22.45
C GLU A 33 6.79 40.46 -21.65
N ARG A 34 5.50 40.82 -21.77
CA ARG A 34 4.40 40.03 -21.17
C ARG A 34 4.28 38.64 -21.78
N LYS A 35 4.35 38.52 -23.11
CA LYS A 35 4.29 37.22 -23.81
C LYS A 35 5.45 36.32 -23.42
N VAL A 36 6.67 36.86 -23.31
CA VAL A 36 7.86 36.11 -22.87
C VAL A 36 7.64 35.55 -21.47
N LYS A 37 7.22 36.38 -20.50
CA LYS A 37 6.94 35.93 -19.13
C LYS A 37 5.84 34.86 -19.07
N GLN A 38 4.82 34.97 -19.89
CA GLN A 38 3.76 33.96 -19.99
C GLN A 38 4.31 32.63 -20.52
N ILE A 39 5.11 32.66 -21.58
CA ILE A 39 5.73 31.45 -22.15
C ILE A 39 6.69 30.80 -21.13
N GLU A 40 7.51 31.58 -20.44
CA GLU A 40 8.40 31.08 -19.39
C GLU A 40 7.62 30.38 -18.26
N THR A 41 6.52 30.99 -17.82
CA THR A 41 5.65 30.41 -16.79
C THR A 41 5.01 29.11 -17.28
N GLN A 42 4.46 29.09 -18.50
CA GLN A 42 3.88 27.90 -19.10
C GLN A 42 4.92 26.78 -19.26
N TYR A 43 6.14 27.12 -19.68
CA TYR A 43 7.23 26.17 -19.80
C TYR A 43 7.63 25.59 -18.43
N ALA A 44 7.69 26.42 -17.38
CA ALA A 44 7.97 25.97 -16.02
C ALA A 44 6.89 25.00 -15.50
N ILE A 45 5.61 25.31 -15.74
CA ILE A 45 4.49 24.43 -15.39
C ILE A 45 4.58 23.11 -16.17
N ALA A 46 4.77 23.16 -17.50
CA ALA A 46 4.87 21.98 -18.34
C ALA A 46 6.04 21.08 -17.91
N LYS A 47 7.21 21.68 -17.61
CA LYS A 47 8.38 20.97 -17.08
C LYS A 47 8.07 20.30 -15.74
N SER A 48 7.43 21.02 -14.81
CA SER A 48 7.03 20.48 -13.51
C SER A 48 6.05 19.30 -13.65
N MET A 49 5.03 19.45 -14.50
CA MET A 49 4.06 18.39 -14.78
C MET A 49 4.72 17.15 -15.40
N ALA A 50 5.64 17.33 -16.35
CA ALA A 50 6.37 16.23 -16.97
C ALA A 50 7.20 15.45 -15.94
N ILE A 51 7.91 16.15 -15.03
CA ILE A 51 8.68 15.51 -13.95
C ILE A 51 7.74 14.76 -12.99
N ASN A 52 6.62 15.36 -12.60
CA ASN A 52 5.67 14.72 -11.69
C ASN A 52 5.03 13.48 -12.34
N LYS A 53 4.70 13.54 -13.62
CA LYS A 53 4.19 12.38 -14.38
C LYS A 53 5.18 11.23 -14.36
N GLN A 54 6.46 11.48 -14.68
CA GLN A 54 7.50 10.45 -14.61
C GLN A 54 7.66 9.88 -13.20
N ARG A 55 7.56 10.73 -12.16
CA ARG A 55 7.61 10.28 -10.76
C ARG A 55 6.44 9.34 -10.42
N LEU A 56 5.22 9.69 -10.85
CA LEU A 56 4.03 8.85 -10.64
C LEU A 56 4.14 7.52 -11.40
N GLU A 57 4.60 7.55 -12.65
CA GLU A 57 4.84 6.33 -13.44
C GLU A 57 5.86 5.41 -12.77
N LYS A 58 6.95 5.97 -12.22
CA LYS A 58 7.94 5.20 -11.43
C LYS A 58 7.32 4.57 -10.18
N ILE A 59 6.48 5.31 -9.46
CA ILE A 59 5.79 4.79 -8.27
C ILE A 59 4.83 3.66 -8.68
N LYS A 60 4.05 3.86 -9.75
CA LYS A 60 3.12 2.86 -10.28
C LYS A 60 3.85 1.58 -10.68
N ALA A 61 4.93 1.68 -11.44
CA ALA A 61 5.74 0.53 -11.84
C ALA A 61 6.32 -0.22 -10.63
N ARG A 62 6.75 0.49 -9.58
CA ARG A 62 7.20 -0.14 -8.32
C ARG A 62 6.08 -0.89 -7.61
N GLN A 63 4.88 -0.30 -7.53
CA GLN A 63 3.71 -0.94 -6.91
C GLN A 63 3.27 -2.17 -7.71
N GLU A 64 3.28 -2.11 -9.03
CA GLU A 64 2.97 -3.27 -9.89
C GLU A 64 3.97 -4.42 -9.68
N VAL A 65 5.26 -4.12 -9.57
CA VAL A 65 6.28 -5.15 -9.28
C VAL A 65 6.09 -5.70 -7.87
N MET A 66 5.78 -4.87 -6.88
CA MET A 66 5.50 -5.34 -5.52
C MET A 66 4.28 -6.27 -5.49
N GLY A 67 3.19 -5.89 -6.16
CA GLY A 67 2.00 -6.74 -6.27
C GLY A 67 2.28 -8.08 -6.96
N LYS A 68 3.11 -8.09 -8.02
CA LYS A 68 3.55 -9.35 -8.65
C LYS A 68 4.34 -10.23 -7.69
N ILE A 69 5.26 -9.65 -6.92
CA ILE A 69 6.05 -10.40 -5.94
C ILE A 69 5.14 -10.98 -4.86
N SER A 70 4.17 -10.21 -4.35
CA SER A 70 3.19 -10.71 -3.38
C SER A 70 2.42 -11.91 -3.94
N ASN A 71 1.87 -11.79 -5.15
CA ASN A 71 1.12 -12.87 -5.80
C ASN A 71 1.99 -14.12 -6.05
N ASP A 72 3.26 -13.95 -6.40
CA ASP A 72 4.22 -15.04 -6.59
C ASP A 72 4.53 -15.75 -5.26
N VAL A 73 4.65 -14.99 -4.17
CA VAL A 73 4.86 -15.53 -2.81
C VAL A 73 3.62 -16.30 -2.35
N GLU A 74 2.42 -15.74 -2.52
CA GLU A 74 1.16 -16.42 -2.21
C GLU A 74 1.04 -17.74 -2.97
N SER A 75 1.32 -17.73 -4.28
CA SER A 75 1.29 -18.92 -5.12
C SER A 75 2.26 -20.00 -4.63
N LYS A 76 3.48 -19.61 -4.23
CA LYS A 76 4.49 -20.53 -3.66
C LYS A 76 4.08 -21.05 -2.29
N LEU A 77 3.47 -20.22 -1.44
CA LEU A 77 2.97 -20.62 -0.12
C LEU A 77 1.86 -21.66 -0.26
N VAL A 78 0.88 -21.42 -1.14
CA VAL A 78 -0.19 -22.38 -1.44
C VAL A 78 0.40 -23.70 -1.93
N GLN A 79 1.41 -23.67 -2.82
CA GLN A 79 2.08 -24.88 -3.28
C GLN A 79 2.81 -25.63 -2.15
N ALA A 80 3.50 -24.91 -1.26
CA ALA A 80 4.22 -25.51 -0.14
C ALA A 80 3.27 -26.14 0.90
N LEU A 81 2.08 -25.55 1.08
CA LEU A 81 1.06 -26.00 2.02
C LEU A 81 0.19 -27.15 1.50
N LYS A 82 0.36 -27.58 0.25
CA LYS A 82 -0.26 -28.82 -0.27
C LYS A 82 0.33 -30.09 0.36
N ASP A 83 1.52 -30.01 0.94
CA ASP A 83 2.15 -31.11 1.66
C ASP A 83 1.57 -31.20 3.08
N ASP A 84 0.73 -32.21 3.33
CA ASP A 84 0.02 -32.41 4.60
C ASP A 84 0.96 -32.46 5.80
N ALA A 85 2.14 -33.06 5.67
CA ALA A 85 3.10 -33.17 6.76
C ALA A 85 3.67 -31.80 7.15
N LYS A 86 4.03 -30.99 6.15
CA LYS A 86 4.52 -29.62 6.36
C LYS A 86 3.42 -28.72 6.87
N SER A 87 2.22 -28.82 6.30
CA SER A 87 1.04 -28.04 6.71
C SER A 87 0.67 -28.32 8.17
N LYS A 88 0.62 -29.61 8.56
CA LYS A 88 0.37 -30.02 9.95
C LYS A 88 1.41 -29.46 10.92
N ALA A 89 2.70 -29.59 10.58
CA ALA A 89 3.78 -29.07 11.43
C ALA A 89 3.75 -27.54 11.54
N PHE A 90 3.42 -26.85 10.44
CA PHE A 90 3.31 -25.40 10.39
C PHE A 90 2.13 -24.88 11.24
N VAL A 91 0.93 -25.44 11.06
CA VAL A 91 -0.27 -25.07 11.82
C VAL A 91 -0.09 -25.34 13.31
N THR A 92 0.53 -26.47 13.68
CA THR A 92 0.85 -26.78 15.08
C THR A 92 1.71 -25.66 15.70
N LYS A 93 2.75 -25.20 14.99
CA LYS A 93 3.60 -24.10 15.46
C LYS A 93 2.86 -22.76 15.57
N LEU A 94 1.96 -22.45 14.63
CA LEU A 94 1.14 -21.23 14.69
C LEU A 94 0.21 -21.23 15.93
N ILE A 95 -0.36 -22.38 16.27
CA ILE A 95 -1.19 -22.53 17.47
C ILE A 95 -0.33 -22.32 18.72
N VAL A 96 0.84 -22.97 18.80
CA VAL A 96 1.77 -22.82 19.93
C VAL A 96 2.20 -21.36 20.09
N GLN A 97 2.55 -20.67 19.00
CA GLN A 97 2.93 -19.26 19.03
C GLN A 97 1.85 -18.38 19.65
N GLY A 98 0.60 -18.53 19.22
CA GLY A 98 -0.47 -17.71 19.79
C GLY A 98 -0.84 -18.11 21.23
N LEU A 99 -0.66 -19.38 21.63
CA LEU A 99 -0.80 -19.78 23.04
C LEU A 99 0.27 -19.15 23.93
N LEU A 100 1.51 -19.05 23.44
CA LEU A 100 2.61 -18.38 24.15
C LEU A 100 2.37 -16.86 24.28
N MET A 101 1.62 -16.26 23.36
CA MET A 101 1.24 -14.85 23.45
C MET A 101 0.02 -14.61 24.34
N LEU A 102 -0.96 -15.52 24.37
CA LEU A 102 -2.16 -15.40 25.22
C LEU A 102 -1.87 -15.75 26.69
N LEU A 103 -1.17 -16.85 26.95
CA LEU A 103 -0.88 -17.38 28.30
C LEU A 103 -2.10 -17.64 29.19
N GLU A 104 -3.26 -17.91 28.57
CA GLU A 104 -4.57 -18.13 29.19
C GLU A 104 -4.93 -19.62 29.29
N SER A 105 -5.80 -19.98 30.23
CA SER A 105 -6.20 -21.37 30.49
C SER A 105 -7.17 -21.94 29.46
N GLU A 106 -8.04 -21.12 28.88
CA GLU A 106 -9.03 -21.54 27.87
C GLU A 106 -8.92 -20.68 26.61
N VAL A 107 -8.72 -21.33 25.46
CA VAL A 107 -8.56 -20.68 24.17
C VAL A 107 -9.42 -21.37 23.11
N VAL A 108 -10.09 -20.55 22.30
CA VAL A 108 -10.91 -20.97 21.16
C VAL A 108 -10.14 -20.68 19.88
N VAL A 109 -9.96 -21.69 19.05
CA VAL A 109 -9.28 -21.63 17.75
C VAL A 109 -10.32 -21.47 16.65
N ARG A 110 -10.17 -20.45 15.81
CA ARG A 110 -10.93 -20.27 14.56
C ARG A 110 -10.02 -20.63 13.40
N CYS A 111 -10.57 -21.39 12.47
CA CYS A 111 -9.89 -21.82 11.25
C CYS A 111 -10.88 -21.81 10.09
N ARG A 112 -10.38 -22.06 8.87
CA ARG A 112 -11.26 -22.26 7.70
C ARG A 112 -11.99 -23.59 7.82
N GLU A 113 -13.17 -23.67 7.24
CA GLU A 113 -13.99 -24.88 7.29
C GLU A 113 -13.27 -26.09 6.67
N CYS A 114 -12.53 -25.90 5.58
CA CYS A 114 -11.73 -26.94 4.94
C CYS A 114 -10.57 -27.46 5.82
N ASP A 115 -10.04 -26.64 6.71
CA ASP A 115 -8.87 -26.96 7.54
C ASP A 115 -9.26 -27.57 8.90
N LYS A 116 -10.56 -27.64 9.22
CA LYS A 116 -11.07 -28.09 10.52
C LYS A 116 -10.50 -29.45 10.94
N ALA A 117 -10.45 -30.40 10.02
CA ALA A 117 -9.93 -31.75 10.29
C ALA A 117 -8.43 -31.71 10.62
N LEU A 118 -7.65 -30.94 9.86
CA LEU A 118 -6.21 -30.77 10.07
C LEU A 118 -5.94 -30.08 11.41
N VAL A 119 -6.62 -28.97 11.70
CA VAL A 119 -6.47 -28.22 12.95
C VAL A 119 -6.83 -29.07 14.16
N SER A 120 -7.93 -29.83 14.09
CA SER A 120 -8.34 -30.77 15.15
C SER A 120 -7.24 -31.80 15.47
N ALA A 121 -6.58 -32.34 14.44
CA ALA A 121 -5.47 -33.27 14.60
C ALA A 121 -4.18 -32.63 15.16
N CYS A 122 -4.07 -31.30 15.14
CA CYS A 122 -2.91 -30.56 15.67
C CYS A 122 -3.07 -30.14 17.13
N LEU A 123 -4.29 -30.04 17.66
CA LEU A 123 -4.55 -29.48 18.99
C LEU A 123 -3.81 -30.21 20.12
N ALA A 124 -3.85 -31.55 20.11
CA ALA A 124 -3.21 -32.35 21.15
C ALA A 124 -1.69 -32.14 21.19
N GLN A 125 -1.06 -32.11 20.00
CA GLN A 125 0.37 -31.85 19.88
C GLN A 125 0.72 -30.42 20.31
N ALA A 126 -0.09 -29.43 19.89
CA ALA A 126 0.15 -28.03 20.23
C ALA A 126 0.09 -27.78 21.75
N VAL A 127 -0.83 -28.43 22.48
CA VAL A 127 -0.89 -28.32 23.95
C VAL A 127 0.36 -28.94 24.58
N ALA A 128 0.82 -30.10 24.11
CA ALA A 128 2.02 -30.75 24.61
C ALA A 128 3.27 -29.88 24.40
N ASP A 129 3.43 -29.33 23.19
CA ASP A 129 4.54 -28.46 22.82
C ASP A 129 4.52 -27.15 23.63
N TYR A 130 3.36 -26.53 23.79
CA TYR A 130 3.18 -25.35 24.63
C TYR A 130 3.60 -25.62 26.09
N SER A 131 3.10 -26.69 26.70
CA SER A 131 3.45 -27.04 28.08
C SER A 131 4.93 -27.38 28.24
N ALA A 132 5.56 -27.99 27.23
CA ALA A 132 7.00 -28.26 27.24
C ALA A 132 7.82 -26.96 27.19
N VAL A 133 7.46 -26.03 26.31
CA VAL A 133 8.14 -24.73 26.18
C VAL A 133 7.99 -23.91 27.47
N ILE A 134 6.79 -23.82 28.03
CA ILE A 134 6.56 -23.07 29.28
C ILE A 134 7.36 -23.66 30.45
N LYS A 135 7.37 -24.99 30.59
CA LYS A 135 8.17 -25.66 31.63
C LYS A 135 9.66 -25.38 31.48
N LYS A 136 10.17 -25.44 30.24
CA LYS A 136 11.59 -25.22 29.96
C LYS A 136 12.03 -23.78 30.26
N GLU A 137 11.24 -22.78 29.85
CA GLU A 137 11.65 -21.37 29.92
C GLU A 137 11.28 -20.71 31.25
N SER A 138 10.19 -21.13 31.90
CA SER A 138 9.66 -20.47 33.11
C SER A 138 9.66 -21.34 34.36
N GLY A 139 9.86 -22.67 34.23
CA GLY A 139 9.71 -23.63 35.33
C GLY A 139 8.26 -23.86 35.79
N ALA A 140 7.29 -23.07 35.29
CA ALA A 140 5.89 -23.20 35.62
C ALA A 140 5.23 -24.31 34.79
N THR A 141 4.22 -24.97 35.36
CA THR A 141 3.36 -25.91 34.61
C THR A 141 2.04 -25.22 34.30
N LYS A 142 1.90 -24.71 33.06
CA LYS A 142 0.62 -24.25 32.53
C LYS A 142 0.08 -25.25 31.52
N THR A 143 -1.22 -25.48 31.59
CA THR A 143 -1.98 -26.28 30.62
C THR A 143 -3.08 -25.40 30.05
N CYS A 144 -3.41 -25.63 28.78
CA CYS A 144 -4.44 -24.88 28.06
C CYS A 144 -5.49 -25.85 27.52
N LYS A 145 -6.76 -25.51 27.70
CA LYS A 145 -7.87 -26.18 27.05
C LYS A 145 -8.15 -25.50 25.72
N LEU A 146 -7.90 -26.23 24.63
CA LEU A 146 -8.21 -25.78 23.28
C LEU A 146 -9.56 -26.31 22.83
N SER A 147 -10.34 -25.46 22.18
CA SER A 147 -11.58 -25.82 21.49
C SER A 147 -11.64 -25.14 20.12
N ILE A 148 -12.33 -25.73 19.15
CA ILE A 148 -12.55 -25.11 17.83
C ILE A 148 -13.88 -24.36 17.86
N ASP A 149 -13.93 -23.16 17.27
CA ASP A 149 -15.18 -22.44 17.08
C ASP A 149 -16.00 -23.11 15.96
N ASP A 150 -17.12 -23.72 16.31
CA ASP A 150 -18.05 -24.34 15.36
C ASP A 150 -19.09 -23.36 14.79
N LYS A 151 -19.11 -22.11 15.27
CA LYS A 151 -20.10 -21.09 14.88
C LYS A 151 -19.53 -20.04 13.93
N LYS A 152 -18.23 -19.76 14.02
CA LYS A 152 -17.55 -18.74 13.21
C LYS A 152 -16.26 -19.30 12.60
N TYR A 153 -16.33 -19.60 11.30
CA TYR A 153 -15.16 -20.00 10.50
C TYR A 153 -14.47 -18.79 9.87
N LEU A 154 -13.18 -18.95 9.55
CA LEU A 154 -12.45 -18.00 8.72
C LEU A 154 -12.97 -18.05 7.27
N PRO A 155 -12.79 -16.96 6.50
CA PRO A 155 -13.20 -16.95 5.10
C PRO A 155 -12.53 -18.05 4.28
N GLY A 156 -13.18 -18.48 3.20
CA GLY A 156 -12.70 -19.57 2.35
C GLY A 156 -11.37 -19.24 1.63
N PRO A 157 -10.76 -20.24 0.96
CA PRO A 157 -9.56 -20.03 0.16
C PRO A 157 -9.81 -19.00 -0.96
N PRO A 158 -8.79 -18.21 -1.35
CA PRO A 158 -8.92 -17.22 -2.41
C PRO A 158 -9.36 -17.90 -3.73
N ALA A 159 -10.53 -17.50 -4.22
CA ALA A 159 -11.06 -17.91 -5.51
C ALA A 159 -10.68 -16.87 -6.57
N ALA A 160 -10.18 -17.33 -7.73
CA ALA A 160 -9.89 -16.45 -8.85
C ALA A 160 -11.18 -15.70 -9.25
N ASN A 161 -11.17 -14.37 -9.11
CA ASN A 161 -12.24 -13.42 -9.46
C ASN A 161 -13.38 -13.18 -8.45
N SER A 162 -13.16 -13.37 -7.15
CA SER A 162 -14.11 -12.93 -6.11
C SER A 162 -13.49 -11.86 -5.20
N GLU A 163 -14.17 -10.71 -5.04
CA GLU A 163 -13.84 -9.68 -4.03
C GLU A 163 -14.31 -10.08 -2.62
N ALA A 164 -14.81 -11.30 -2.45
CA ALA A 164 -15.18 -11.82 -1.14
C ALA A 164 -13.93 -11.93 -0.24
N PRO A 165 -14.08 -11.72 1.09
CA PRO A 165 -12.98 -11.95 2.01
C PRO A 165 -12.46 -13.38 1.83
N SER A 166 -11.16 -13.52 1.64
CA SER A 166 -10.47 -14.79 1.46
C SER A 166 -9.35 -14.95 2.46
N CYS A 167 -9.04 -16.20 2.81
CA CYS A 167 -7.91 -16.51 3.68
C CYS A 167 -7.07 -17.63 3.06
N LEU A 168 -5.76 -17.43 2.92
CA LEU A 168 -4.79 -18.42 2.45
C LEU A 168 -4.58 -19.55 3.47
N GLY A 169 -4.82 -19.27 4.74
CA GLY A 169 -4.84 -20.26 5.83
C GLY A 169 -4.33 -19.70 7.15
N GLY A 170 -4.00 -20.62 8.05
CA GLY A 170 -3.59 -20.30 9.42
C GLY A 170 -4.76 -20.34 10.41
N VAL A 171 -4.56 -19.72 11.56
CA VAL A 171 -5.50 -19.82 12.69
C VAL A 171 -5.63 -18.49 13.41
N VAL A 172 -6.85 -18.19 13.88
CA VAL A 172 -7.09 -17.07 14.79
C VAL A 172 -7.45 -17.62 16.15
N LEU A 173 -6.70 -17.23 17.18
CA LEU A 173 -6.90 -17.67 18.55
C LEU A 173 -7.66 -16.60 19.31
N SER A 174 -8.60 -17.00 20.16
CA SER A 174 -9.36 -16.05 20.97
C SER A 174 -9.62 -16.58 22.37
N CYS A 175 -9.59 -15.70 23.36
CA CYS A 175 -9.90 -16.03 24.75
C CYS A 175 -10.86 -15.00 25.36
N GLN A 176 -11.29 -15.24 26.60
CA GLN A 176 -12.23 -14.38 27.34
C GLN A 176 -13.49 -14.02 26.53
N GLN A 177 -14.15 -15.02 25.94
CA GLN A 177 -15.34 -14.86 25.09
C GLN A 177 -15.11 -13.95 23.86
N GLY A 178 -13.88 -13.94 23.33
CA GLY A 178 -13.53 -13.19 22.13
C GLY A 178 -13.08 -11.75 22.36
N LYS A 179 -12.85 -11.35 23.61
CA LYS A 179 -12.31 -10.01 23.94
C LYS A 179 -10.86 -9.83 23.51
N ILE A 180 -10.07 -10.91 23.59
CA ILE A 180 -8.67 -10.92 23.19
C ILE A 180 -8.55 -11.90 22.03
N THR A 181 -7.99 -11.43 20.92
CA THR A 181 -7.82 -12.21 19.69
C THR A 181 -6.40 -12.06 19.17
N ILE A 182 -5.80 -13.17 18.73
CA ILE A 182 -4.51 -13.19 18.05
C ILE A 182 -4.72 -13.74 16.65
N ASP A 183 -4.40 -12.92 15.66
CA ASP A 183 -4.45 -13.30 14.27
C ASP A 183 -3.10 -13.89 13.83
N ASN A 184 -3.07 -15.21 13.64
CA ASN A 184 -1.94 -15.95 13.08
C ASN A 184 -2.34 -16.57 11.73
N THR A 185 -3.11 -15.84 10.93
CA THR A 185 -3.33 -16.18 9.52
C THR A 185 -2.10 -15.91 8.67
N ILE A 186 -2.05 -16.52 7.50
CA ILE A 186 -0.93 -16.41 6.55
C ILE A 186 -1.09 -15.15 5.69
N ASP A 187 -2.30 -14.60 5.64
CA ASP A 187 -2.65 -13.40 4.90
C ASP A 187 -2.03 -12.15 5.55
N LEU A 188 -1.70 -11.16 4.73
CA LEU A 188 -1.04 -9.89 5.10
C LEU A 188 -2.03 -8.73 5.07
#